data_AF-A0A0L1J5K5-F1
#
_entry.id   AF-A0A0L1J5K5-F1
#
_cell.length_a   1.000
_cell.length_b   1.000
_cell.length_c   1.000
_cell.angle_alpha   90.00
_cell.angle_beta   90.00
_cell.angle_gamma   90.00
#
_symmetry.space_group_name_H-M   'P 1'
#
loop_
_entity.id
_entity.type
_entity.pdbx_description
1 polymer ?
#
loop_
_entity_poly.entity_id
_entity_poly.type
_entity_poly.pdbx_seq_one_letter_code
_entity_poly.pdbx_strand_id
1 'polypeptide(L)'
;MLLNPFRPCEGSPTFQEEYRGSYVPKVIDTGYGLQVVAPDTAYVAAAGPNRLYFIDTRFDVETAKHIKKQIEKATVPNPEEYVAIDEILATAEIKNSVTGETTFVFDPLYARVLFARGMNRHNPELKLPEHEPAGDWLVTYDLDDILTKQS
;
A
#
# COMPACT_ATOMS: atom_id res chain seq x y z
N MET A 1 17.96 15.57 -8.23
CA MET A 1 17.89 14.29 -7.49
C MET A 1 16.48 14.18 -6.93
N LEU A 2 15.68 13.24 -7.44
CA LEU A 2 14.38 12.94 -6.83
C LEU A 2 14.66 12.22 -5.50
N LEU A 3 14.42 12.92 -4.39
CA LEU A 3 14.36 12.30 -3.07
C LEU A 3 13.34 11.17 -3.15
N ASN A 4 13.75 9.95 -2.79
CA ASN A 4 12.81 8.85 -2.62
C ASN A 4 11.80 9.30 -1.56
N PRO A 5 10.51 9.45 -1.89
CA PRO A 5 9.52 10.00 -0.94
C PRO A 5 9.40 9.14 0.34
N PHE A 6 9.93 7.91 0.31
CA PHE A 6 9.97 6.98 1.43
C PHE A 6 11.20 7.09 2.36
N ARG A 7 12.18 7.96 2.06
CA ARG A 7 13.34 8.19 2.97
C ARG A 7 13.64 9.69 3.21
N PRO A 8 12.74 10.44 3.87
CA PRO A 8 13.04 11.80 4.30
C PRO A 8 13.89 11.89 5.57
N CYS A 9 14.06 10.78 6.31
CA CYS A 9 14.74 10.78 7.61
C CYS A 9 16.14 10.14 7.52
N GLU A 10 17.18 10.87 7.97
CA GLU A 10 18.53 10.32 8.14
C GLU A 10 18.57 9.24 9.24
N GLY A 11 19.27 8.13 9.00
CA GLY A 11 19.35 6.97 9.91
C GLY A 11 18.43 5.80 9.52
N SER A 12 18.57 4.68 10.22
CA SER A 12 17.77 3.48 10.00
C SER A 12 16.29 3.72 10.36
N PRO A 13 15.35 3.17 9.58
CA PRO A 13 13.93 3.28 9.88
C PRO A 13 13.58 2.61 11.21
N THR A 14 12.58 3.15 11.90
CA THR A 14 12.04 2.55 13.12
C THR A 14 10.61 2.07 12.85
N PHE A 15 10.22 0.94 13.42
CA PHE A 15 8.92 0.32 13.19
C PHE A 15 8.21 0.01 14.51
N GLN A 16 6.90 -0.22 14.42
CA GLN A 16 6.11 -0.82 15.50
C GLN A 16 6.37 -2.34 15.54
N GLU A 17 7.44 -2.73 16.22
CA GLU A 17 7.91 -4.12 16.30
C GLU A 17 6.88 -5.07 16.94
N GLU A 18 5.96 -4.54 17.76
CA GLU A 18 4.87 -5.34 18.35
C GLU A 18 3.96 -5.99 17.30
N TYR A 19 3.91 -5.43 16.08
CA TYR A 19 3.14 -5.95 14.96
C TYR A 19 4.00 -6.75 13.95
N ARG A 20 5.32 -6.81 14.13
CA ARG A 20 6.26 -7.55 13.24
C ARG A 20 6.64 -8.93 13.74
N GLY A 21 6.69 -9.10 15.07
CA GLY A 21 7.14 -10.32 15.73
C GLY A 21 6.07 -11.42 15.73
N SER A 22 5.65 -11.84 16.92
CA SER A 22 4.63 -12.88 17.12
C SER A 22 3.20 -12.41 16.84
N TYR A 23 3.02 -11.32 16.08
CA TYR A 23 1.71 -10.77 15.80
C TYR A 23 0.96 -11.67 14.84
N VAL A 24 -0.27 -12.03 15.22
CA VAL A 24 -1.20 -12.78 14.38
C VAL A 24 -2.25 -11.78 13.90
N PRO A 25 -2.23 -11.35 12.62
CA PRO A 25 -3.22 -10.41 12.12
C PRO A 25 -4.59 -11.07 12.07
N LYS A 26 -5.63 -10.23 12.19
CA LYS A 26 -7.00 -10.66 11.89
C LYS A 26 -7.10 -10.94 10.39
N VAL A 27 -7.76 -12.02 10.04
CA VAL A 27 -8.06 -12.40 8.65
C VAL A 27 -9.57 -12.36 8.45
N ILE A 28 -10.01 -11.88 7.29
CA ILE A 28 -11.40 -11.88 6.86
C ILE A 28 -11.53 -12.58 5.52
N ASP A 29 -12.67 -13.23 5.29
CA ASP A 29 -13.02 -13.75 3.97
C ASP A 29 -13.78 -12.68 3.19
N THR A 30 -13.39 -12.46 1.94
CA THR A 30 -13.95 -11.45 1.05
C THR A 30 -14.39 -12.10 -0.25
N GLY A 31 -15.16 -11.40 -1.10
CA GLY A 31 -15.48 -11.88 -2.45
C GLY A 31 -14.25 -12.15 -3.33
N TYR A 32 -13.06 -11.71 -2.91
CA TYR A 32 -11.76 -11.94 -3.56
C TYR A 32 -10.87 -12.94 -2.82
N GLY A 33 -11.41 -13.65 -1.82
CA GLY A 33 -10.68 -14.57 -0.96
C GLY A 33 -10.21 -13.93 0.35
N LEU A 34 -9.33 -14.64 1.05
CA LEU A 34 -8.84 -14.25 2.37
C LEU A 34 -7.98 -12.98 2.31
N GLN A 35 -8.21 -12.08 3.27
CA GLN A 35 -7.48 -10.83 3.41
C GLN A 35 -7.08 -10.54 4.85
N VAL A 36 -5.84 -10.08 5.05
CA VAL A 36 -5.39 -9.53 6.33
C VAL A 36 -6.01 -8.17 6.59
N VAL A 37 -6.34 -7.93 7.84
CA VAL A 37 -6.79 -6.63 8.33
C VAL A 37 -5.62 -5.96 9.04
N ALA A 38 -5.25 -4.76 8.60
CA ALA A 38 -4.22 -3.98 9.29
C ALA A 38 -4.70 -3.57 10.69
N PRO A 39 -3.79 -3.54 11.69
CA PRO A 39 -4.14 -3.05 13.02
C PRO A 39 -4.53 -1.56 12.98
N ASP A 40 -5.29 -1.14 13.99
CA ASP A 40 -5.76 0.24 14.14
C ASP A 40 -4.64 1.17 14.63
N THR A 41 -3.71 1.44 13.72
CA THR A 41 -2.54 2.30 13.92
C THR A 41 -2.23 3.05 12.63
N ALA A 42 -1.60 4.22 12.74
CA ALA A 42 -1.14 4.99 11.58
C ALA A 42 0.04 4.32 10.85
N TYR A 43 0.78 3.44 11.53
CA TYR A 43 2.10 2.98 11.09
C TYR A 43 2.12 1.59 10.45
N VAL A 44 0.96 0.96 10.29
CA VAL A 44 0.84 -0.36 9.63
C VAL A 44 -0.32 -0.31 8.65
N ALA A 45 -0.03 -0.57 7.39
CA ALA A 45 -0.98 -0.53 6.28
C ALA A 45 -1.19 -1.94 5.72
N ALA A 46 -2.42 -2.25 5.31
CA ALA A 46 -2.65 -3.42 4.48
C ALA A 46 -2.06 -3.15 3.08
N ALA A 47 -1.19 -4.05 2.63
CA ALA A 47 -0.42 -3.89 1.39
C ALA A 47 -0.72 -5.01 0.37
N GLY A 48 -1.93 -5.54 0.44
CA GLY A 48 -2.42 -6.67 -0.35
C GLY A 48 -3.14 -7.70 0.51
N PRO A 49 -3.62 -8.80 -0.11
CA PRO A 49 -4.43 -9.80 0.59
C PRO A 49 -3.72 -10.44 1.80
N ASN A 50 -2.41 -10.65 1.73
CA ASN A 50 -1.66 -11.34 2.78
C ASN A 50 -0.45 -10.56 3.29
N ARG A 51 -0.44 -9.23 3.15
CA ARG A 51 0.75 -8.43 3.44
C ARG A 51 0.44 -7.21 4.27
N LEU A 52 1.30 -6.96 5.26
CA LEU A 52 1.30 -5.70 6.00
C LEU A 52 2.57 -4.92 5.69
N TYR A 53 2.40 -3.63 5.40
CA TYR A 53 3.48 -2.68 5.20
C TYR A 53 3.65 -1.80 6.44
N PHE A 54 4.88 -1.67 6.90
CA PHE A 54 5.25 -0.93 8.10
C PHE A 54 5.82 0.42 7.70
N ILE A 55 5.16 1.47 8.14
CA ILE A 55 5.54 2.85 7.91
C ILE A 55 6.49 3.27 9.03
N ASP A 56 7.52 4.02 8.65
CA ASP A 56 8.53 4.52 9.57
C ASP A 56 7.91 5.36 10.69
N THR A 57 8.17 5.00 11.94
CA THR A 57 7.59 5.70 13.11
C THR A 57 8.22 7.08 13.34
N ARG A 58 9.28 7.43 12.60
CA ARG A 58 9.84 8.79 12.57
C ARG A 58 8.92 9.80 11.88
N PHE A 59 7.98 9.34 11.06
CA PHE A 59 6.94 10.21 10.52
C PHE A 59 5.98 10.66 11.61
N ASP A 60 5.54 11.92 11.52
CA ASP A 60 4.39 12.35 12.32
C ASP A 60 3.15 11.55 11.93
N VAL A 61 2.20 11.47 12.86
CA VAL A 61 1.01 10.62 12.75
C VAL A 61 0.18 10.94 11.52
N GLU A 62 0.08 12.22 11.14
CA GLU A 62 -0.74 12.64 10.00
C GLU A 62 -0.08 12.24 8.67
N THR A 63 1.23 12.42 8.55
CA THR A 63 1.99 11.91 7.42
C THR A 63 1.89 10.39 7.31
N ALA A 64 2.02 9.65 8.43
CA ALA A 64 1.88 8.20 8.43
C ALA A 64 0.48 7.73 8.01
N LYS A 65 -0.58 8.36 8.53
CA LYS A 65 -1.97 8.10 8.09
C LYS A 65 -2.14 8.36 6.59
N HIS A 66 -1.54 9.43 6.07
CA HIS A 66 -1.61 9.75 4.65
C HIS A 66 -0.95 8.65 3.82
N ILE A 67 0.29 8.26 4.16
CA ILE A 67 1.00 7.16 3.50
C ILE A 67 0.17 5.86 3.56
N LYS A 68 -0.33 5.50 4.75
CA LYS A 68 -1.17 4.31 4.96
C LYS A 68 -2.36 4.30 4.01
N LYS A 69 -3.08 5.42 3.91
CA LYS A 69 -4.24 5.54 3.03
C LYS A 69 -3.89 5.34 1.56
N GLN A 70 -2.78 5.92 1.09
CA GLN A 70 -2.32 5.74 -0.31
C GLN A 70 -2.00 4.26 -0.59
N ILE A 71 -1.31 3.58 0.33
CA ILE A 71 -0.94 2.16 0.18
C ILE A 71 -2.18 1.27 0.19
N GLU A 72 -3.06 1.43 1.17
CA GLU A 72 -4.26 0.58 1.31
C GLU A 72 -5.18 0.74 0.11
N LYS A 73 -5.40 1.97 -0.34
CA LYS A 73 -6.22 2.24 -1.53
C LYS A 73 -5.62 1.68 -2.83
N ALA A 74 -4.30 1.59 -2.94
CA ALA A 74 -3.65 1.00 -4.12
C ALA A 74 -3.63 -0.53 -4.13
N THR A 75 -3.72 -1.18 -2.96
CA THR A 75 -3.37 -2.60 -2.82
C THR A 75 -4.48 -3.48 -2.29
N VAL A 76 -5.46 -2.93 -1.57
CA VAL A 76 -6.60 -3.67 -1.06
C VAL A 76 -7.74 -3.57 -2.08
N PRO A 77 -8.09 -4.67 -2.77
CA PRO A 77 -9.12 -4.63 -3.79
C PRO A 77 -10.50 -4.44 -3.15
N ASN A 78 -11.30 -3.55 -3.75
CA ASN A 78 -12.69 -3.34 -3.39
C ASN A 78 -13.58 -3.66 -4.61
N PRO A 79 -14.63 -4.50 -4.49
CA PRO A 79 -15.35 -5.01 -5.65
C PRO A 79 -16.00 -3.99 -6.56
N GLU A 80 -16.34 -2.84 -5.99
CA GLU A 80 -17.00 -1.76 -6.71
C GLU A 80 -16.02 -0.67 -7.16
N GLU A 81 -14.71 -0.88 -7.05
CA GLU A 81 -13.69 0.12 -7.31
C GLU A 81 -12.61 -0.42 -8.27
N TYR A 82 -12.11 0.42 -9.17
CA TYR A 82 -10.92 0.14 -9.97
C TYR A 82 -9.98 1.34 -10.00
N VAL A 83 -8.68 1.07 -10.17
CA VAL A 83 -7.67 2.11 -10.33
C VAL A 83 -7.63 2.56 -11.78
N ALA A 84 -7.93 3.82 -12.03
CA ALA A 84 -7.75 4.49 -13.31
C ALA A 84 -6.42 5.25 -13.30
N ILE A 85 -5.54 4.96 -14.25
CA ILE A 85 -4.20 5.55 -14.36
C ILE A 85 -4.18 6.49 -15.56
N ASP A 86 -3.71 7.71 -15.35
CA ASP A 86 -3.38 8.65 -16.44
C ASP A 86 -1.85 8.65 -16.61
N GLU A 87 -1.41 8.07 -17.71
CA GLU A 87 0.00 7.84 -18.03
C GLU A 87 0.63 9.04 -18.75
N ILE A 88 -0.16 10.05 -19.12
CA ILE A 88 0.34 11.30 -19.69
C ILE A 88 0.67 12.26 -18.54
N LEU A 89 -0.23 12.36 -17.56
CA LEU A 89 -0.04 13.19 -16.36
C LEU A 89 0.74 12.48 -15.24
N ALA A 90 0.92 11.16 -15.38
CA ALA A 90 1.49 10.27 -14.37
C ALA A 90 0.75 10.44 -13.03
N THR A 91 -0.58 10.32 -13.08
CA THR A 91 -1.49 10.37 -11.94
C THR A 91 -2.36 9.11 -11.91
N ALA A 92 -3.04 8.89 -10.80
CA ALA A 92 -3.98 7.79 -10.65
C ALA A 92 -5.16 8.22 -9.78
N GLU A 93 -6.30 7.59 -10.00
CA GLU A 93 -7.51 7.75 -9.20
C GLU A 93 -8.24 6.41 -9.06
N ILE A 94 -9.12 6.31 -8.07
CA ILE A 94 -10.03 5.18 -7.92
C ILE A 94 -11.40 5.64 -8.37
N LYS A 95 -12.02 4.83 -9.22
CA LYS A 95 -13.37 5.05 -9.70
C LYS A 95 -14.29 3.94 -9.25
N ASN A 96 -15.51 4.31 -8.90
CA ASN A 96 -16.58 3.35 -8.71
C ASN A 96 -16.92 2.71 -10.07
N SER A 97 -16.96 1.39 -10.14
CA SER A 97 -17.21 0.64 -11.37
C SER A 97 -18.66 0.73 -11.85
N VAL A 98 -19.60 1.06 -10.96
CA VAL A 98 -21.04 1.17 -11.24
C VAL A 98 -21.41 2.60 -11.65
N THR A 99 -20.96 3.60 -10.89
CA THR A 99 -21.34 5.02 -11.12
C THR A 99 -20.33 5.76 -12.01
N GLY A 100 -19.09 5.28 -12.09
CA GLY A 100 -17.99 5.98 -12.78
C GLY A 100 -17.41 7.17 -12.00
N GLU A 101 -17.92 7.46 -10.80
CA GLU A 101 -17.46 8.57 -9.97
C GLU A 101 -16.09 8.29 -9.36
N THR A 102 -15.26 9.33 -9.28
CA THR A 102 -13.96 9.25 -8.59
C THR A 102 -14.18 9.21 -7.07
N THR A 103 -13.81 8.10 -6.43
CA THR A 103 -13.93 7.90 -4.98
C THR A 103 -12.64 8.25 -4.24
N PHE A 104 -11.50 8.27 -4.94
CA PHE A 104 -10.21 8.63 -4.37
C PHE A 104 -9.26 9.16 -5.45
N VAL A 105 -8.46 10.17 -5.12
CA VAL A 105 -7.38 10.67 -5.98
C VAL A 105 -6.06 10.41 -5.27
N PHE A 106 -5.15 9.71 -5.94
CA PHE A 106 -3.82 9.49 -5.41
C PHE A 106 -3.03 10.79 -5.43
N ASP A 107 -2.19 11.01 -4.41
CA ASP A 107 -1.19 12.06 -4.51
C ASP A 107 -0.23 11.70 -5.67
N PRO A 108 0.04 12.63 -6.61
CA PRO A 108 0.88 12.37 -7.78
C PRO A 108 2.24 11.73 -7.47
N LEU A 109 2.87 12.07 -6.33
CA LEU A 109 4.15 11.48 -5.94
C LEU A 109 4.01 9.99 -5.62
N TYR A 110 2.93 9.62 -4.92
CA TYR A 110 2.65 8.24 -4.57
C TYR A 110 2.15 7.44 -5.78
N ALA A 111 1.33 8.05 -6.64
CA ALA A 111 0.87 7.42 -7.88
C ALA A 111 2.07 7.00 -8.75
N ARG A 112 3.05 7.89 -8.91
CA ARG A 112 4.27 7.64 -9.69
C ARG A 112 5.13 6.52 -9.13
N VAL A 113 5.13 6.31 -7.81
CA VAL A 113 5.88 5.22 -7.19
C VAL A 113 5.09 3.91 -7.24
N LEU A 114 3.83 3.92 -6.82
CA LEU A 114 2.98 2.74 -6.71
C LEU A 114 2.67 2.11 -8.08
N PHE A 115 2.53 2.95 -9.12
CA PHE A 115 2.15 2.53 -10.46
C PHE A 115 3.26 2.72 -11.50
N ALA A 116 4.51 2.99 -11.08
CA ALA A 116 5.66 3.26 -11.95
C ALA A 116 5.78 2.25 -13.11
N ARG A 117 5.73 0.97 -12.77
CA ARG A 117 5.88 -0.14 -13.74
C ARG A 117 4.75 -0.17 -14.76
N GLY A 118 3.52 0.11 -14.33
CA GLY A 118 2.36 0.19 -15.23
C GLY A 118 2.49 1.39 -16.16
N MET A 119 2.74 2.56 -15.59
CA MET A 119 2.91 3.82 -16.33
C MET A 119 4.05 3.74 -17.35
N ASN A 120 5.22 3.20 -16.97
CA ASN A 120 6.36 3.02 -17.87
C ASN A 120 6.07 2.02 -19.00
N ARG A 121 5.29 0.97 -18.73
CA ARG A 121 4.95 -0.03 -19.75
C ARG A 121 4.15 0.58 -20.90
N HIS A 122 3.25 1.50 -20.58
CA HIS A 122 2.36 2.12 -21.55
C HIS A 122 2.88 3.46 -22.08
N ASN A 123 3.64 4.21 -21.27
CA ASN A 123 4.37 5.41 -21.66
C ASN A 123 5.85 5.35 -21.24
N PRO A 124 6.71 4.72 -22.06
CA PRO A 124 8.14 4.55 -21.76
C PRO A 124 8.93 5.85 -21.63
N GLU A 125 8.41 6.98 -22.12
CA GLU A 125 9.09 8.27 -22.06
C GLU A 125 9.12 8.85 -20.63
N LEU A 126 8.18 8.44 -19.77
CA LEU A 126 8.12 8.90 -18.37
C LEU A 126 9.38 8.52 -17.58
N LYS A 127 9.95 7.34 -17.85
CA LYS A 127 11.15 6.80 -17.20
C LYS A 127 11.08 6.90 -15.67
N LEU A 128 9.91 6.58 -15.11
CA LEU A 128 9.72 6.59 -13.66
C LEU A 128 10.62 5.54 -13.02
N PRO A 129 11.20 5.82 -11.83
CA PRO A 129 11.97 4.84 -11.11
C PRO A 129 11.07 3.67 -10.69
N GLU A 130 11.41 2.46 -11.12
CA GLU A 130 10.77 1.23 -10.63
C GLU A 130 11.51 0.77 -9.38
N HIS A 131 10.78 0.76 -8.26
CA HIS A 131 11.35 0.39 -6.97
C HIS A 131 11.27 -1.12 -6.75
N GLU A 132 12.34 -1.69 -6.20
CA GLU A 132 12.39 -3.09 -5.75
C GLU A 132 11.42 -3.36 -4.59
N PRO A 133 11.13 -4.65 -4.28
CA PRO A 133 10.24 -5.00 -3.18
C PRO A 133 10.64 -4.29 -1.88
N ALA A 134 9.65 -3.90 -1.09
CA ALA A 134 9.79 -3.11 0.13
C ALA A 134 10.71 -3.73 1.23
N GLY A 135 11.30 -4.90 0.98
CA GLY A 135 12.30 -5.53 1.84
C GLY A 135 11.77 -5.69 3.26
N ASP A 136 12.56 -5.19 4.22
CA ASP A 136 12.21 -5.24 5.64
C ASP A 136 10.91 -4.54 5.97
N TRP A 137 10.36 -3.68 5.13
CA TRP A 137 9.15 -2.88 5.40
C TRP A 137 7.86 -3.67 5.16
N LEU A 138 7.95 -4.88 4.60
CA LEU A 138 6.80 -5.69 4.21
C LEU A 138 6.86 -7.07 4.86
N VAL A 139 5.82 -7.42 5.59
CA VAL A 139 5.65 -8.77 6.16
C VAL A 139 4.56 -9.48 5.38
N THR A 140 4.86 -10.70 4.93
CA THR A 140 3.91 -11.57 4.22
C THR A 140 3.48 -12.70 5.15
N TYR A 141 2.18 -12.95 5.20
CA TYR A 141 1.55 -13.92 6.06
C TYR A 141 1.06 -15.13 5.26
N ASP A 142 1.11 -16.30 5.90
CA ASP A 142 0.39 -17.50 5.47
C ASP A 142 -1.02 -17.47 6.08
N LEU A 143 -2.04 -17.25 5.25
CA LEU A 143 -3.41 -17.05 5.73
C LEU A 143 -4.06 -18.35 6.18
N ASP A 144 -3.64 -19.49 5.61
CA ASP A 144 -4.18 -20.80 5.96
C ASP A 144 -3.65 -21.24 7.34
N ASP A 145 -2.37 -21.00 7.61
CA ASP A 145 -1.76 -21.21 8.94
C ASP A 145 -2.40 -20.31 10.02
N ILE A 146 -2.78 -19.07 9.67
CA ILE A 146 -3.45 -18.18 10.62
C ILE A 146 -4.87 -18.68 10.93
N LEU A 147 -5.65 -19.09 9.93
CA LEU A 147 -7.01 -19.60 10.16
C LEU A 147 -7.01 -20.85 11.03
N THR A 148 -6.08 -21.77 10.79
CA THR A 148 -5.96 -23.00 11.60
C THR A 148 -5.54 -22.75 13.05
N LYS A 149 -4.86 -21.63 13.34
CA LYS A 149 -4.52 -21.21 14.71
C LYS A 149 -5.62 -20.40 15.40
N GLN A 150 -6.59 -19.89 14.64
CA GLN A 150 -7.75 -19.14 15.16
C GLN A 150 -8.96 -20.03 15.44
N SER A 151 -9.01 -21.25 14.87
CA SER A 151 -10.00 -22.30 15.13
C SER A 151 -9.69 -23.12 16.37
#